data_AF-A0A2I0KKT6-F1
#
_entry.id   AF-A0A2I0KKT6-F1
#
_cell.length_a   1.000
_cell.length_b   1.000
_cell.length_c   1.000
_cell.angle_alpha   90.00
_cell.angle_beta   90.00
_cell.angle_gamma   90.00
#
_symmetry.space_group_name_H-M   'P 1'
#
loop_
_entity.id
_entity.type
_entity.pdbx_description
1 polymer ?
#
loop_
_entity_poly.entity_id
_entity_poly.type
_entity_poly.pdbx_seq_one_letter_code
_entity_poly.pdbx_strand_id
1 'polypeptide(L)' 'MAVMKLYGSLLSTAMGRVVACLYEKGLDFEFIPVDMKSGEHKKEPFLSLNPFGQVPAFVDGDLKLFGKNFISSWF' A
#
# COMPACT_ATOMS: atom_id res chain seq x y z
N MET A 1 7.36 3.21 -17.70
CA MET A 1 7.11 3.98 -16.46
C MET A 1 5.88 3.37 -15.82
N ALA A 2 6.08 2.41 -14.90
CA ALA A 2 4.95 1.80 -14.20
C ALA A 2 4.49 2.80 -13.12
N VAL A 3 3.19 3.05 -13.04
CA VAL A 3 2.61 3.90 -12.00
C VAL A 3 2.55 3.06 -10.72
N MET A 4 3.19 3.55 -9.66
CA MET A 4 3.17 2.90 -8.35
C MET A 4 1.75 2.92 -7.79
N LYS A 5 1.23 1.78 -7.34
CA LYS A 5 -0.12 1.68 -6.78
C LYS A 5 -0.06 1.40 -5.30
N LEU A 6 -0.76 2.21 -4.53
CA LEU A 6 -0.79 2.12 -3.08
C LEU A 6 -2.21 1.82 -2.61
N TYR A 7 -2.40 0.61 -2.09
CA TYR A 7 -3.68 0.10 -1.62
C TYR A 7 -3.78 0.25 -0.10
N GLY A 8 -4.83 0.93 0.36
CA GLY A 8 -5.07 1.04 1.79
C GLY A 8 -6.14 2.05 2.16
N SER A 9 -6.19 2.38 3.44
CA SER A 9 -7.08 3.42 3.97
C SER A 9 -6.25 4.56 4.52
N LEU A 10 -6.63 5.80 4.17
CA LEU A 10 -6.01 7.02 4.72
C LEU A 10 -6.17 7.13 6.25
N LEU A 11 -7.09 6.35 6.84
CA LEU A 11 -7.27 6.29 8.29
C LEU A 11 -6.19 5.46 9.00
N SER A 12 -5.35 4.71 8.27
CA SER A 12 -4.29 3.90 8.85
C SER A 12 -3.01 4.72 9.08
N THR A 13 -2.44 4.64 10.27
CA THR A 13 -1.18 5.33 10.60
C THR A 13 0.01 4.81 9.79
N ALA A 14 0.00 3.52 9.44
CA ALA A 14 1.03 2.92 8.58
C ALA A 14 0.96 3.46 7.14
N MET A 15 -0.25 3.75 6.66
CA MET A 15 -0.48 4.36 5.35
C MET A 15 0.11 5.77 5.28
N GLY A 16 -0.15 6.59 6.31
CA GLY A 16 0.38 7.96 6.37
C GLY A 16 1.91 8.03 6.28
N ARG A 17 2.62 7.06 6.88
CA ARG A 17 4.09 6.97 6.78
C ARG A 17 4.56 6.68 5.37
N VAL A 18 3.92 5.72 4.68
CA VAL A 18 4.25 5.38 3.29
C VAL A 18 4.03 6.58 2.38
N VAL A 19 2.87 7.23 2.51
CA VAL A 19 2.52 8.41 1.71
C VAL A 19 3.53 9.52 1.93
N ALA A 20 3.87 9.83 3.19
CA ALA A 20 4.89 10.83 3.50
C ALA A 20 6.23 10.51 2.82
N CYS A 21 6.71 9.28 2.91
CA CYS A 21 7.97 8.87 2.26
C CYS A 21 7.91 8.99 0.72
N LEU A 22 6.79 8.65 0.10
CA LEU A 22 6.61 8.79 -1.35
C LEU A 22 6.63 10.27 -1.77
N TYR A 23 5.97 11.14 -1.00
CA TYR A 23 6.00 12.59 -1.20
C TYR A 23 7.41 13.15 -0.99
N GLU A 24 8.14 12.73 0.05
CA GLU A 24 9.52 13.16 0.31
C GLU A 24 10.47 12.79 -0.84
N LYS A 25 10.24 11.64 -1.50
CA LYS A 25 11.01 11.20 -2.66
C LYS A 25 10.53 11.79 -4.00
N GLY A 26 9.40 12.51 -4.00
CA GLY A 26 8.80 13.06 -5.22
C GLY A 26 8.36 11.99 -6.22
N LEU A 27 7.93 10.82 -5.73
CA LEU A 27 7.47 9.72 -6.58
C LEU A 27 5.97 9.84 -6.83
N ASP A 28 5.56 9.70 -8.08
CA ASP A 28 4.15 9.61 -8.46
C ASP A 28 3.57 8.24 -8.11
N PHE A 29 2.43 8.25 -7.41
CA PHE A 29 1.71 7.04 -7.05
C PHE A 29 0.20 7.24 -7.19
N GLU A 30 -0.49 6.16 -7.50
CA GLU A 30 -1.94 6.05 -7.54
C GLU A 30 -2.44 5.48 -6.22
N PHE A 31 -3.30 6.23 -5.52
CA PHE A 31 -3.93 5.76 -4.30
C PHE A 31 -5.21 4.98 -4.60
N ILE A 32 -5.27 3.73 -4.17
CA ILE A 32 -6.44 2.86 -4.29
C ILE A 32 -7.04 2.67 -2.90
N PRO A 33 -8.21 3.29 -2.62
CA PRO A 33 -8.86 3.16 -1.33
C PRO A 33 -9.33 1.72 -1.11
N VAL A 34 -9.04 1.17 0.06
CA VAL A 34 -9.51 -0.14 0.51
C VAL A 34 -10.45 0.07 1.68
N ASP A 35 -11.68 -0.43 1.56
CA ASP A 35 -12.65 -0.29 2.64
C ASP A 35 -12.35 -1.29 3.78
N MET A 36 -11.80 -0.73 4.85
CA MET A 36 -11.49 -1.46 6.07
C MET A 36 -12.75 -1.86 6.84
N LYS A 37 -13.84 -1.09 6.74
CA LYS A 37 -15.08 -1.31 7.50
C LYS A 37 -15.86 -2.50 6.95
N SER A 38 -15.96 -2.62 5.63
CA SER A 38 -16.62 -3.75 4.97
C SER A 38 -15.74 -5.02 4.89
N GLY A 39 -14.48 -4.92 5.30
CA GLY A 39 -13.57 -6.05 5.35
C GLY A 39 -12.88 -6.38 4.03
N GLU A 40 -12.77 -5.45 3.09
CA GLU A 40 -12.19 -5.71 1.76
C GLU A 40 -10.73 -6.17 1.80
N HIS A 41 -9.95 -5.67 2.76
CA HIS A 41 -8.61 -6.17 3.05
C HIS A 41 -8.51 -7.68 3.33
N LYS A 42 -9.62 -8.34 3.69
CA LYS A 42 -9.68 -9.78 3.94
C LYS A 42 -10.34 -10.55 2.80
N LYS A 43 -10.61 -9.90 1.68
CA LYS A 43 -11.26 -10.50 0.51
C LYS A 43 -10.33 -10.38 -0.69
N GLU A 44 -10.60 -11.20 -1.69
CA GLU A 44 -10.06 -10.95 -3.03
C GLU A 44 -10.69 -9.67 -3.60
N PRO A 45 -9.93 -8.84 -4.34
CA PRO A 45 -8.58 -9.10 -4.85
C PRO A 45 -7.43 -8.71 -3.90
N PHE A 46 -7.70 -8.09 -2.75
CA PHE A 46 -6.65 -7.56 -1.86
C PHE A 46 -5.78 -8.66 -1.25
N LEU A 47 -6.35 -9.82 -0.91
CA LEU A 47 -5.56 -10.97 -0.42
C LEU A 47 -4.49 -11.46 -1.41
N SER A 48 -4.70 -11.27 -2.72
CA SER A 48 -3.70 -11.57 -3.74
C SER A 48 -2.54 -10.57 -3.78
N LEU A 49 -2.70 -9.41 -3.13
CA LEU A 49 -1.66 -8.39 -2.96
C LEU A 49 -0.94 -8.56 -1.63
N ASN A 50 -1.70 -8.80 -0.56
CA ASN A 50 -1.17 -9.08 0.77
C ASN A 50 -1.93 -10.27 1.38
N PRO A 51 -1.31 -11.46 1.47
CA PRO A 51 -1.97 -12.65 2.02
C PRO A 51 -2.30 -12.52 3.50
N PHE A 52 -1.67 -11.58 4.22
CA PHE A 52 -1.98 -11.27 5.62
C PHE A 52 -3.24 -10.40 5.77
N GLY A 53 -3.76 -9.87 4.66
CA GLY A 53 -4.91 -8.98 4.65
C GLY A 53 -4.68 -7.71 5.47
N GLN A 54 -3.47 -7.15 5.46
CA GLN A 54 -3.13 -5.93 6.19
C GLN A 54 -2.88 -4.78 5.22
N VAL A 55 -3.22 -3.56 5.63
CA VAL A 55 -2.85 -2.34 4.89
C VAL A 55 -1.62 -1.68 5.53
N PRO A 56 -0.76 -1.00 4.76
CA PRO A 56 -0.82 -0.78 3.31
C PRO A 56 -0.25 -1.96 2.49
N ALA A 57 -0.67 -2.06 1.23
CA ALA A 57 -0.03 -2.89 0.21
C ALA A 57 0.42 -1.99 -0.96
N PHE A 58 1.62 -2.24 -1.47
CA PHE A 58 2.26 -1.43 -2.50
C PHE A 58 2.59 -2.30 -3.71
N VAL A 59 2.33 -1.77 -4.90
CA VAL A 59 2.62 -2.45 -6.16
C VAL A 59 3.40 -1.51 -7.06
N ASP A 60 4.55 -1.96 -7.54
CA ASP A 60 5.38 -1.27 -8.52
C ASP A 60 5.69 -2.23 -9.67
N GLY A 61 4.92 -2.14 -10.75
CA GLY A 61 4.97 -3.11 -11.86
C GLY A 61 4.70 -4.53 -11.38
N ASP A 62 5.69 -5.41 -11.51
CA ASP A 62 5.63 -6.81 -11.07
C ASP A 62 5.96 -7.00 -9.58
N LEU A 63 6.50 -5.96 -8.92
CA LEU A 63 6.88 -6.01 -7.52
C LEU A 63 5.67 -5.73 -6.62
N LYS A 64 5.33 -6.69 -5.76
CA LYS A 64 4.29 -6.54 -4.74
C LYS A 64 4.94 -6.53 -3.37
N LEU A 65 4.80 -5.43 -2.65
CA LEU A 65 5.36 -5.25 -1.31
C LEU A 65 4.23 -5.05 -0.30
N PHE A 66 4.37 -5.69 0.86
CA PHE A 66 3.42 -5.56 1.96
C PHE A 66 4.15 -5.64 3.31
N GLY A 67 3.53 -5.08 4.35
CA GLY A 67 4.06 -5.12 5.71
C GLY A 67 4.97 -3.95 6.11
N LYS A 68 5.38 -3.93 7.38
CA LYS A 68 6.14 -2.82 8.00
C LYS A 68 7.53 -2.60 7.38
N ASN A 69 8.13 -3.66 6.84
CA ASN A 69 9.48 -3.64 6.27
C ASN A 69 9.54 -2.96 4.89
N PHE A 70 8.38 -2.63 4.30
CA PHE A 70 8.33 -1.83 3.08
C PHE A 70 9.00 -0.46 3.30
N ILE A 71 8.65 0.24 4.38
CA ILE A 71 9.19 1.57 4.66
C ILE A 71 10.71 1.51 4.89
N SER A 72 11.21 0.48 5.60
CA SER A 72 12.64 0.35 5.90
C SER A 72 13.48 -0.05 4.69
N SER A 73 12.92 -0.76 3.70
CA SER A 73 13.67 -1.14 2.50
C SER A 73 13.87 0.03 1.52
N TRP A 74 13.12 1.12 1.68
CA TRP A 74 13.22 2.34 0.87
C TRP A 74 13.87 3.50 1.64
N PHE A 75 14.31 3.25 2.89
CA PHE A 75 15.09 4.16 3.73
C PHE A 75 16.57 3.77 3.76
#